data_AF-A0A2D9M992-F1
#
_entry.id   AF-A0A2D9M992-F1
#
_cell.length_a   1.000
_cell.length_b   1.000
_cell.length_c   1.000
_cell.angle_alpha   90.00
_cell.angle_beta   90.00
_cell.angle_gamma   90.00
#
_symmetry.space_group_name_H-M   'P 1'
#
loop_
_entity.id
_entity.type
_entity.pdbx_description
1 polymer ?
#
loop_
_entity_poly.entity_id
_entity_poly.type
_entity_poly.pdbx_seq_one_letter_code
_entity_poly.pdbx_strand_id
1 'polypeptide(L)'
;MGLCLLVLCTVLLNIEYGLWQDGFVRQKVELVGLFIGECNEQKILDDISATGTSDCLRPLGDYALIDFILIFVCGLISALSANILLGGGKSSRSRSRRRSWVWMLLGSCVAIFALLDLLGRSVPGQPGIAWDEIIGLPRILVDCILIISGVIVFRRGSQNHSQILDSTNRVLQRRLIDVDSDNLSIGQMRSALGLTILEDVFQLGSSDGVDDTPGRVCHYCSGAGCPECGMAGLL
;
A
#
# COMPACT_ATOMS: atom_id res chain seq x y z
N MET A 1 -10.92 8.44 -1.60
CA MET A 1 -10.86 6.98 -1.81
C MET A 1 -11.62 6.56 -3.05
N GLY A 2 -12.95 6.73 -3.11
CA GLY A 2 -13.77 6.22 -4.22
C GLY A 2 -13.31 6.65 -5.60
N LEU A 3 -13.03 7.95 -5.81
CA LEU A 3 -12.60 8.47 -7.10
C LEU A 3 -11.27 7.85 -7.60
N CYS A 4 -10.24 7.76 -6.76
CA CYS A 4 -8.95 7.18 -7.15
C CYS A 4 -9.05 5.66 -7.41
N LEU A 5 -9.90 4.97 -6.67
CA LEU A 5 -10.15 3.53 -6.86
C LEU A 5 -10.91 3.29 -8.18
N LEU A 6 -11.89 4.16 -8.48
CA LEU A 6 -12.58 4.16 -9.77
C LEU A 6 -11.61 4.40 -10.92
N VAL A 7 -10.77 5.44 -10.84
CA VAL A 7 -9.76 5.72 -11.88
C VAL A 7 -8.80 4.55 -12.06
N LEU A 8 -8.35 3.92 -10.98
CA LEU A 8 -7.48 2.74 -11.05
C LEU A 8 -8.17 1.55 -11.73
N CYS A 9 -9.45 1.29 -11.39
CA CYS A 9 -10.25 0.28 -12.08
C CYS A 9 -10.45 0.64 -13.56
N THR A 10 -10.73 1.90 -13.89
CA THR A 10 -10.91 2.35 -15.27
C THR A 10 -9.65 2.17 -16.10
N VAL A 11 -8.46 2.46 -15.54
CA VAL A 11 -7.18 2.24 -16.23
C VAL A 11 -6.96 0.75 -16.51
N LEU A 12 -7.15 -0.12 -15.51
CA LEU A 12 -6.98 -1.56 -15.68
C LEU A 12 -7.98 -2.15 -16.69
N LEU A 13 -9.25 -1.75 -16.62
CA LEU A 13 -10.27 -2.20 -17.57
C LEU A 13 -9.99 -1.72 -18.99
N ASN A 14 -9.49 -0.50 -19.15
CA ASN A 14 -9.15 0.03 -20.47
C ASN A 14 -7.94 -0.69 -21.11
N ILE A 15 -6.98 -1.17 -20.31
CA ILE A 15 -5.83 -1.93 -20.83
C ILE A 15 -6.25 -3.34 -21.26
N GLU A 16 -7.04 -4.03 -20.42
CA GLU A 16 -7.40 -5.45 -20.62
C GLU A 16 -8.55 -5.64 -21.61
N TYR A 17 -9.57 -4.78 -21.53
CA TYR A 17 -10.79 -4.93 -22.33
C TYR A 17 -10.92 -3.87 -23.42
N GLY A 18 -10.20 -2.74 -23.32
CA GLY A 18 -10.35 -1.60 -24.22
C GLY A 18 -11.62 -0.80 -23.91
N LEU A 19 -11.51 0.53 -23.91
CA LEU A 19 -12.66 1.41 -23.74
C LEU A 19 -13.38 1.70 -25.08
N TRP A 20 -12.68 1.56 -26.21
CA TRP A 20 -13.24 1.79 -27.54
C TRP A 20 -13.47 0.47 -28.28
N GLN A 21 -14.60 0.39 -28.98
CA GLN A 21 -14.96 -0.76 -29.80
C GLN A 21 -15.49 -0.30 -31.15
N ASP A 22 -14.85 -0.76 -32.22
CA ASP A 22 -15.37 -0.64 -33.59
C ASP A 22 -15.57 -2.05 -34.17
N GLY A 23 -16.84 -2.43 -34.33
CA GLY A 23 -17.23 -3.79 -34.71
C GLY A 23 -16.69 -4.85 -33.74
N PHE A 24 -15.74 -5.68 -34.22
CA PHE A 24 -15.10 -6.75 -33.45
C PHE A 24 -13.73 -6.37 -32.88
N VAL A 25 -13.18 -5.22 -33.26
CA VAL A 25 -11.86 -4.78 -32.82
C VAL A 25 -12.03 -3.90 -31.60
N ARG A 26 -11.45 -4.34 -30.47
CA ARG A 26 -11.38 -3.53 -29.24
C ARG A 26 -10.03 -2.86 -29.16
N GLN A 27 -10.03 -1.60 -28.77
CA GLN A 27 -8.82 -0.80 -28.65
C GLN A 27 -8.85 0.00 -27.35
N LYS A 28 -7.64 0.22 -26.84
CA LYS A 28 -7.40 1.03 -25.65
C LYS A 28 -7.48 2.50 -26.04
N VAL A 29 -8.17 3.31 -25.23
CA VAL A 29 -8.22 4.77 -25.40
C VAL A 29 -7.14 5.43 -24.55
N GLU A 30 -6.51 6.48 -25.04
CA GLU A 30 -5.62 7.31 -24.22
C GLU A 30 -6.43 8.13 -23.21
N LEU A 31 -6.41 7.73 -21.92
CA LEU A 31 -7.22 8.37 -20.88
C LEU A 31 -6.87 9.85 -20.68
N VAL A 32 -5.60 10.25 -20.81
CA VAL A 32 -5.18 11.64 -20.60
C VAL A 32 -5.79 12.55 -21.66
N GLY A 33 -5.72 12.16 -22.94
CA GLY A 33 -6.39 12.88 -24.02
C GLY A 33 -7.91 12.92 -23.84
N LEU A 34 -8.52 11.85 -23.29
CA LEU A 34 -9.95 11.82 -22.97
C LEU A 34 -10.32 12.80 -21.84
N PHE A 35 -9.50 12.91 -20.80
CA PHE A 35 -9.73 13.84 -19.68
C PHE A 35 -9.49 15.31 -20.06
N ILE A 36 -8.55 15.58 -20.96
CA ILE A 36 -8.27 16.93 -21.47
C ILE A 36 -9.28 17.33 -22.57
N GLY A 37 -10.01 16.36 -23.13
CA GLY A 37 -10.98 16.58 -24.20
C GLY A 37 -10.37 16.57 -25.61
N GLU A 38 -9.09 16.26 -25.72
CA GLU A 38 -8.39 16.14 -27.01
C GLU A 38 -8.73 14.85 -27.75
N CYS A 39 -9.10 13.78 -27.03
CA CYS A 39 -9.54 12.52 -27.59
C CYS A 39 -11.05 12.35 -27.37
N ASN A 40 -11.83 12.98 -28.24
CA ASN A 40 -13.29 12.82 -28.29
C ASN A 40 -13.68 11.89 -29.46
N GLU A 41 -14.86 11.29 -29.36
CA GLU A 41 -15.43 10.38 -30.37
C GLU A 41 -15.39 10.98 -31.79
N GLN A 42 -15.76 12.26 -31.93
CA GLN A 42 -15.75 12.95 -33.22
C GLN A 42 -14.36 12.98 -33.85
N LYS A 43 -13.32 13.29 -33.07
CA LYS A 43 -11.95 13.35 -33.56
C LYS A 43 -11.43 11.96 -33.94
N ILE A 44 -11.78 10.94 -33.14
CA ILE A 44 -11.42 9.55 -33.42
C ILE A 44 -12.03 9.12 -34.77
N LEU A 45 -13.30 9.44 -35.01
CA LEU A 45 -13.97 9.11 -36.27
C LEU A 45 -13.37 9.87 -37.46
N ASP A 46 -13.07 11.16 -37.28
CA ASP A 46 -12.44 11.99 -38.31
C ASP A 46 -11.04 11.44 -38.67
N ASP A 47 -10.20 11.12 -37.67
CA ASP A 47 -8.83 10.59 -37.85
C ASP A 47 -8.84 9.21 -38.54
N ILE A 48 -9.76 8.32 -38.14
CA ILE A 48 -9.95 7.01 -38.77
C ILE A 48 -10.39 7.18 -40.23
N SER A 49 -11.30 8.12 -40.52
CA SER A 49 -11.79 8.35 -41.89
C SER A 49 -10.72 8.96 -42.81
N ALA A 50 -9.83 9.78 -42.26
CA ALA A 50 -8.79 10.48 -43.01
C ALA A 50 -7.52 9.64 -43.22
N THR A 51 -7.06 8.95 -42.17
CA THR A 51 -5.74 8.30 -42.16
C THR A 51 -5.80 6.79 -41.87
N GLY A 52 -6.96 6.25 -41.48
CA GLY A 52 -7.14 4.84 -41.13
C GLY A 52 -6.61 4.46 -39.74
N THR A 53 -6.03 5.40 -39.00
CA THR A 53 -5.49 5.23 -37.64
C THR A 53 -5.71 6.49 -36.82
N SER A 54 -5.81 6.38 -35.51
CA SER A 54 -5.92 7.57 -34.63
C SER A 54 -4.93 7.46 -33.48
N ASP A 55 -4.23 8.54 -33.16
CA ASP A 55 -3.25 8.59 -32.07
C ASP A 55 -3.88 8.36 -30.68
N CYS A 56 -5.18 8.64 -30.56
CA CYS A 56 -5.98 8.40 -29.36
C CYS A 56 -6.24 6.91 -29.05
N LEU A 57 -5.96 6.01 -30.01
CA LEU A 57 -6.23 4.58 -29.89
C LEU A 57 -4.93 3.78 -29.90
N ARG A 58 -4.85 2.78 -29.01
CA ARG A 58 -3.70 1.88 -28.88
C ARG A 58 -4.15 0.42 -28.86
N PRO A 59 -3.26 -0.52 -29.23
CA PRO A 59 -3.54 -1.94 -29.10
C PRO A 59 -3.70 -2.34 -27.63
N LEU A 60 -4.49 -3.40 -27.39
CA LEU A 60 -4.71 -3.99 -26.07
C LEU A 60 -3.41 -4.56 -25.50
N GLY A 61 -3.26 -4.51 -24.18
CA GLY A 61 -2.07 -5.04 -23.49
C GLY A 61 -0.80 -4.20 -23.64
N ASP A 62 -0.85 -3.06 -24.35
CA ASP A 62 0.25 -2.09 -24.34
C ASP A 62 0.15 -1.20 -23.10
N TYR A 63 1.09 -1.39 -22.18
CA TYR A 63 1.19 -0.61 -20.96
C TYR A 63 2.00 0.66 -21.23
N ALA A 64 1.31 1.80 -21.36
CA ALA A 64 1.96 3.08 -21.56
C ALA A 64 2.48 3.64 -20.22
N LEU A 65 3.52 4.48 -20.25
CA LEU A 65 4.06 5.14 -19.06
C LEU A 65 2.96 5.84 -18.25
N ILE A 66 2.04 6.50 -18.95
CA ILE A 66 0.91 7.23 -18.36
C ILE A 66 0.03 6.31 -17.51
N ASP A 67 -0.18 5.06 -17.93
CA ASP A 67 -0.96 4.10 -17.16
C ASP A 67 -0.26 3.72 -15.85
N PHE A 68 1.06 3.51 -15.90
CA PHE A 68 1.85 3.24 -14.69
C PHE A 68 1.83 4.41 -13.72
N ILE A 69 1.92 5.64 -14.22
CA ILE A 69 1.84 6.85 -13.39
C ILE A 69 0.45 6.94 -12.73
N LEU A 70 -0.63 6.73 -13.50
CA LEU A 70 -1.99 6.80 -12.97
C LEU A 70 -2.26 5.72 -11.92
N ILE A 71 -1.83 4.48 -12.17
CA ILE A 71 -1.92 3.36 -11.22
C ILE A 71 -1.14 3.70 -9.95
N PHE A 72 0.07 4.23 -10.09
CA PHE A 72 0.94 4.58 -8.96
C PHE A 72 0.35 5.69 -8.09
N VAL A 73 -0.02 6.82 -8.69
CA VAL A 73 -0.56 7.99 -7.96
C VAL A 73 -1.89 7.64 -7.31
N CYS A 74 -2.82 7.02 -8.05
CA CYS A 74 -4.12 6.63 -7.51
C CYS A 74 -4.01 5.52 -6.45
N GLY A 75 -3.07 4.59 -6.63
CA GLY A 75 -2.77 3.52 -5.68
C GLY A 75 -2.20 4.07 -4.36
N LEU A 76 -1.25 5.00 -4.43
CA LEU A 76 -0.68 5.66 -3.26
C LEU A 76 -1.72 6.47 -2.49
N ILE A 77 -2.52 7.28 -3.17
CA ILE A 77 -3.58 8.07 -2.54
C ILE A 77 -4.61 7.14 -1.89
N SER A 78 -4.98 6.05 -2.55
CA SER A 78 -5.91 5.05 -2.00
C SER A 78 -5.33 4.35 -0.77
N ALA A 79 -4.04 3.99 -0.78
CA ALA A 79 -3.36 3.39 0.37
C ALA A 79 -3.23 4.36 1.55
N LEU A 80 -2.89 5.62 1.29
CA LEU A 80 -2.80 6.68 2.30
C LEU A 80 -4.17 6.97 2.92
N SER A 81 -5.21 7.10 2.10
CA SER A 81 -6.57 7.38 2.56
C SER A 81 -7.23 6.18 3.25
N ALA A 82 -6.97 4.95 2.79
CA ALA A 82 -7.37 3.73 3.49
C ALA A 82 -6.72 3.64 4.88
N ASN A 83 -5.48 4.09 5.03
CA ASN A 83 -4.81 4.14 6.34
C ASN A 83 -5.43 5.16 7.30
N ILE A 84 -6.05 6.22 6.79
CA ILE A 84 -6.74 7.23 7.59
C ILE A 84 -8.14 6.72 7.98
N LEU A 85 -8.90 6.18 7.01
CA LEU A 85 -10.27 5.71 7.24
C LEU A 85 -10.35 4.40 8.04
N LEU A 86 -9.55 3.39 7.69
CA LEU A 86 -9.52 2.09 8.38
C LEU A 86 -8.60 2.10 9.62
N GLY A 87 -8.01 3.25 9.93
CA GLY A 87 -7.08 3.48 11.04
C GLY A 87 -7.74 3.95 12.34
N GLY A 88 -9.08 3.98 12.39
CA GLY A 88 -9.89 4.52 13.49
C GLY A 88 -9.74 3.85 14.87
N GLY A 89 -8.93 2.80 15.02
CA GLY A 89 -8.69 2.16 16.32
C GLY A 89 -7.31 1.52 16.49
N LYS A 90 -6.37 1.74 15.57
CA LYS A 90 -5.05 1.07 15.63
C LYS A 90 -4.01 1.94 16.33
N SER A 91 -3.32 1.33 17.29
CA SER A 91 -2.21 1.91 18.08
C SER A 91 -1.27 2.79 17.26
N SER A 92 -0.89 3.94 17.82
CA SER A 92 0.07 4.93 17.28
C SER A 92 1.32 4.29 16.65
N ARG A 93 1.81 3.18 17.24
CA ARG A 93 2.96 2.41 16.74
C ARG A 93 2.72 1.72 15.39
N SER A 94 1.51 1.22 15.14
CA SER A 94 1.19 0.60 13.85
C SER A 94 1.07 1.65 12.73
N ARG A 95 0.59 2.85 13.08
CA ARG A 95 0.43 3.98 12.15
C ARG A 95 1.80 4.53 11.73
N SER A 96 2.75 4.63 12.66
CA SER A 96 4.13 5.05 12.35
C SER A 96 4.86 4.03 11.48
N ARG A 97 4.67 2.73 11.71
CA ARG A 97 5.26 1.66 10.88
C ARG A 97 4.76 1.73 9.44
N ARG A 98 3.45 1.86 9.24
CA ARG A 98 2.86 2.00 7.88
C ARG A 98 3.33 3.26 7.18
N ARG A 99 3.41 4.39 7.90
CA ARG A 99 3.93 5.65 7.36
C ARG A 99 5.37 5.50 6.88
N SER A 100 6.26 4.87 7.66
CA SER A 100 7.65 4.64 7.25
C SER A 100 7.76 3.81 5.97
N TRP A 101 6.89 2.80 5.82
CA TRP A 101 6.87 1.91 4.67
C TRP A 101 6.37 2.62 3.40
N VAL A 102 5.37 3.50 3.52
CA VAL A 102 4.90 4.33 2.41
C VAL A 102 6.00 5.29 1.92
N TRP A 103 6.77 5.92 2.83
CA TRP A 103 7.90 6.75 2.43
C TRP A 103 9.00 5.96 1.73
N MET A 104 9.26 4.71 2.15
CA MET A 104 10.19 3.83 1.43
C MET A 104 9.70 3.53 0.01
N LEU A 105 8.45 3.10 -0.14
CA LEU A 105 7.88 2.80 -1.47
C LEU A 105 7.86 4.02 -2.38
N LEU A 106 7.45 5.18 -1.85
CA LEU A 106 7.44 6.43 -2.58
C LEU A 106 8.84 6.80 -3.10
N GLY A 107 9.86 6.75 -2.22
CA GLY A 107 11.24 7.06 -2.61
C GLY A 107 11.80 6.08 -3.64
N SER A 108 11.49 4.79 -3.49
CA SER A 108 11.89 3.73 -4.44
C SER A 108 11.30 3.99 -5.83
N CYS A 109 10.01 4.31 -5.90
CA CYS A 109 9.33 4.53 -7.17
C CYS A 109 9.79 5.81 -7.88
N VAL A 110 10.03 6.90 -7.14
CA VAL A 110 10.61 8.13 -7.73
C VAL A 110 11.99 7.88 -8.33
N ALA A 111 12.85 7.12 -7.62
CA ALA A 111 14.17 6.77 -8.13
C ALA A 111 14.11 5.87 -9.37
N ILE A 112 13.20 4.89 -9.39
CA ILE A 112 12.99 4.00 -10.55
C ILE A 112 12.46 4.79 -11.75
N PHE A 113 11.49 5.69 -11.53
CA PHE A 113 10.95 6.55 -12.58
C PHE A 113 12.05 7.40 -13.23
N ALA A 114 12.87 8.07 -12.43
CA ALA A 114 13.96 8.90 -12.94
C ALA A 114 15.07 8.08 -13.64
N LEU A 115 15.30 6.84 -13.21
CA LEU A 115 16.19 5.91 -13.92
C LEU A 115 15.62 5.50 -15.29
N LEU A 116 14.33 5.20 -15.36
CA LEU A 116 13.66 4.87 -16.62
C LEU A 116 13.61 6.07 -17.57
N ASP A 117 13.42 7.28 -17.04
CA ASP A 117 13.50 8.50 -17.81
C ASP A 117 14.91 8.71 -18.34
N LEU A 118 15.95 8.58 -17.53
CA LEU A 118 17.36 8.70 -17.97
C LEU A 118 17.74 7.70 -19.07
N LEU A 119 17.18 6.48 -19.02
CA LEU A 119 17.39 5.45 -20.04
C LEU A 119 16.59 5.68 -21.33
N GLY A 120 15.77 6.73 -21.39
CA GLY A 120 14.93 7.06 -22.54
C GLY A 120 13.86 6.02 -22.82
N ARG A 121 13.39 5.36 -21.75
CA ARG A 121 12.26 4.44 -21.80
C ARG A 121 10.95 5.10 -21.36
N SER A 122 10.99 6.36 -20.96
CA SER A 122 9.83 7.13 -20.54
C SER A 122 8.90 7.50 -21.69
N VAL A 123 9.44 7.91 -22.84
CA VAL A 123 8.65 8.38 -23.99
C VAL A 123 9.04 7.58 -25.25
N PRO A 124 8.09 6.97 -25.97
CA PRO A 124 8.39 6.27 -27.21
C PRO A 124 8.84 7.26 -28.30
N GLY A 125 9.96 6.99 -28.95
CA GLY A 125 10.48 7.82 -30.05
C GLY A 125 11.23 9.08 -29.61
N GLN A 126 11.32 9.36 -28.31
CA GLN A 126 12.12 10.45 -27.75
C GLN A 126 13.12 9.90 -26.72
N PRO A 127 14.27 10.58 -26.54
CA PRO A 127 15.28 10.09 -25.63
C PRO A 127 14.84 10.21 -24.16
N GLY A 128 13.74 10.89 -23.82
CA GLY A 128 13.17 11.05 -22.49
C GLY A 128 12.27 12.29 -22.41
N ILE A 129 11.84 12.69 -21.21
CA ILE A 129 11.00 13.89 -21.02
C ILE A 129 11.81 15.16 -21.31
N ALA A 130 11.26 16.07 -22.13
CA ALA A 130 11.87 17.36 -22.48
C ALA A 130 11.77 18.38 -21.31
N TRP A 131 12.54 18.14 -20.25
CA TRP A 131 12.59 19.03 -19.07
C TRP A 131 13.13 20.43 -19.37
N ASP A 132 13.82 20.58 -20.50
CA ASP A 132 14.32 21.85 -21.04
C ASP A 132 13.18 22.77 -21.48
N GLU A 133 12.10 22.23 -22.03
CA GLU A 133 10.92 23.03 -22.42
C GLU A 133 10.05 23.38 -21.20
N ILE A 134 9.96 22.48 -20.23
CA ILE A 134 9.07 22.64 -19.06
C ILE A 134 9.68 23.59 -18.02
N ILE A 135 10.97 23.40 -17.70
CA ILE A 135 11.64 24.04 -16.55
C ILE A 135 12.85 24.89 -17.01
N GLY A 136 13.22 24.83 -18.29
CA GLY A 136 14.42 25.52 -18.81
C GLY A 136 15.74 24.87 -18.36
N LEU A 137 15.70 23.65 -17.82
CA LEU A 137 16.86 22.96 -17.27
C LEU A 137 17.23 21.74 -18.14
N PRO A 138 18.53 21.43 -18.28
CA PRO A 138 18.94 20.26 -19.04
C PRO A 138 18.43 18.99 -18.36
N ARG A 139 17.85 18.09 -19.16
CA ARG A 139 17.23 16.84 -18.70
C ARG A 139 18.08 16.03 -17.72
N ILE A 140 19.37 15.84 -18.02
CA ILE A 140 20.29 15.06 -17.18
C ILE A 140 20.34 15.60 -15.74
N LEU A 141 20.27 16.93 -15.59
CA LEU A 141 20.32 17.58 -14.28
C LEU A 141 19.04 17.31 -13.49
N VAL A 142 17.87 17.38 -14.14
CA VAL A 142 16.58 17.10 -13.51
C VAL A 142 16.47 15.64 -13.11
N ASP A 143 16.86 14.71 -13.99
CA ASP A 143 16.87 13.27 -13.72
C ASP A 143 17.79 12.93 -12.53
N CYS A 144 18.99 13.51 -12.47
CA CYS A 144 19.89 13.33 -11.34
C CYS A 144 19.29 13.84 -10.02
N ILE A 145 18.62 14.98 -10.02
CA ILE A 145 17.96 15.53 -8.82
C ILE A 145 16.82 14.61 -8.36
N LEU A 146 16.02 14.09 -9.29
CA LEU A 146 14.92 13.17 -8.99
C LEU A 146 15.46 11.84 -8.41
N ILE A 147 16.54 11.29 -8.97
CA ILE A 147 17.21 10.10 -8.42
C ILE A 147 17.70 10.37 -6.98
N ILE A 148 18.42 11.47 -6.76
CA ILE A 148 18.97 11.80 -5.45
C ILE A 148 17.85 12.01 -4.43
N SER A 149 16.79 12.74 -4.79
CA SER A 149 15.65 12.98 -3.90
C SER A 149 14.91 11.67 -3.57
N GLY A 150 14.70 10.80 -4.56
CA GLY A 150 14.12 9.47 -4.37
C GLY A 150 14.93 8.61 -3.39
N VAL A 151 16.26 8.57 -3.56
CA VAL A 151 17.17 7.83 -2.66
C VAL A 151 17.19 8.40 -1.25
N ILE A 152 17.16 9.73 -1.09
CA ILE A 152 17.11 10.37 0.24
C ILE A 152 15.81 10.01 0.95
N VAL A 153 14.67 10.08 0.26
CA VAL A 153 13.35 9.73 0.82
C VAL A 153 13.30 8.25 1.17
N PHE A 154 13.82 7.38 0.31
CA PHE A 154 13.94 5.94 0.58
C PHE A 154 14.77 5.66 1.83
N ARG A 155 15.96 6.28 1.93
CA ARG A 155 16.86 6.14 3.10
C ARG A 155 16.18 6.61 4.38
N ARG A 156 15.50 7.75 4.35
CA ARG A 156 14.77 8.29 5.51
C ARG A 156 13.62 7.37 5.94
N GLY A 157 12.89 6.79 4.98
CA GLY A 157 11.88 5.77 5.27
C GLY A 157 12.48 4.50 5.89
N SER A 158 13.59 4.02 5.33
CA SER A 158 14.29 2.80 5.76
C SER A 158 14.87 2.91 7.18
N GLN A 159 15.50 4.05 7.49
CA GLN A 159 16.02 4.32 8.84
C GLN A 159 14.90 4.34 9.88
N ASN A 160 13.76 4.98 9.57
CA ASN A 160 12.62 4.98 10.48
C ASN A 160 12.01 3.58 10.64
N HIS A 161 11.98 2.76 9.58
CA HIS A 161 11.42 1.41 9.64
C HIS A 161 12.28 0.46 10.48
N SER A 162 13.61 0.51 10.31
CA SER A 162 14.57 -0.30 11.07
C SER A 162 14.55 0.05 12.57
N GLN A 163 14.50 1.33 12.93
CA GLN A 163 14.37 1.74 14.34
C GLN A 163 13.10 1.20 15.02
N ILE A 164 11.98 1.16 14.30
CA ILE A 164 10.71 0.62 14.81
C ILE A 164 10.83 -0.90 15.04
N LEU A 165 11.42 -1.63 14.08
CA LEU A 165 11.67 -3.07 14.19
C LEU A 165 12.58 -3.40 15.39
N ASP A 166 13.71 -2.69 15.53
CA ASP A 166 14.64 -2.88 16.64
C ASP A 166 13.99 -2.60 17.99
N SER A 167 13.20 -1.51 18.09
CA SER A 167 12.50 -1.21 19.34
C SER A 167 11.50 -2.31 19.72
N THR A 168 10.87 -2.94 18.72
CA THR A 168 9.90 -4.03 18.94
C THR A 168 10.62 -5.29 19.39
N ASN A 169 11.72 -5.65 18.70
CA ASN A 169 12.55 -6.80 19.06
C ASN A 169 13.14 -6.65 20.47
N ARG A 170 13.62 -5.46 20.87
CA ARG A 170 14.13 -5.22 22.23
C ARG A 170 13.06 -5.34 23.32
N VAL A 171 11.81 -4.97 23.03
CA VAL A 171 10.69 -5.15 23.99
C VAL A 171 10.33 -6.62 24.10
N LEU A 172 10.29 -7.34 22.98
CA LEU A 172 10.02 -8.78 22.94
C LEU A 172 11.13 -9.56 23.66
N GLN A 173 12.39 -9.23 23.37
CA GLN A 173 13.56 -9.82 24.04
C GLN A 173 13.57 -9.53 25.54
N ARG A 174 13.17 -8.33 25.99
CA ARG A 174 12.98 -8.06 27.42
C ARG A 174 11.90 -8.92 28.06
N ARG A 175 10.74 -9.10 27.40
CA ARG A 175 9.70 -10.01 27.88
C ARG A 175 10.15 -11.46 27.94
N LEU A 176 11.08 -11.89 27.08
CA LEU A 176 11.65 -13.23 27.11
C LEU A 176 12.71 -13.42 28.20
N ILE A 177 13.43 -12.35 28.58
CA ILE A 177 14.48 -12.39 29.61
C ILE A 177 13.91 -12.25 31.03
N ASP A 178 12.80 -11.55 31.21
CA ASP A 178 12.11 -11.40 32.52
C ASP A 178 11.37 -12.69 32.96
N VAL A 179 11.52 -13.77 32.19
CA VAL A 179 10.94 -15.08 32.45
C VAL A 179 12.03 -15.95 33.07
N ASP A 180 12.02 -16.03 34.40
CA ASP A 180 12.90 -16.89 35.19
C ASP A 180 12.58 -18.37 34.91
N SER A 181 13.57 -19.16 34.47
CA SER A 181 13.35 -20.54 33.99
C SER A 181 12.85 -21.49 35.07
N ASP A 182 13.05 -21.13 36.33
CA ASP A 182 12.90 -22.04 37.46
C ASP A 182 11.54 -21.92 38.15
N ASN A 183 10.72 -20.89 37.83
CA ASN A 183 9.37 -20.68 38.37
C ASN A 183 8.34 -20.31 37.28
N LEU A 184 8.41 -20.99 36.14
CA LEU A 184 7.52 -20.77 35.01
C LEU A 184 6.12 -21.35 35.26
N SER A 185 5.09 -20.49 35.29
CA SER A 185 3.72 -20.96 35.10
C SER A 185 3.52 -21.32 33.63
N ILE A 186 2.76 -22.39 33.37
CA ILE A 186 2.44 -22.85 32.01
C ILE A 186 1.83 -21.71 31.16
N GLY A 187 1.12 -20.78 31.80
CA GLY A 187 0.57 -19.58 31.17
C GLY A 187 1.64 -18.60 30.66
N GLN A 188 2.72 -18.38 31.41
CA GLN A 188 3.82 -17.49 30.99
C GLN A 188 4.63 -18.10 29.85
N MET A 189 4.86 -19.42 29.87
CA MET A 189 5.53 -20.14 28.78
C MET A 189 4.71 -20.09 27.48
N ARG A 190 3.38 -20.26 27.59
CA ARG A 190 2.43 -20.17 26.48
C ARG A 190 2.35 -18.75 25.90
N SER A 191 2.37 -17.73 26.75
CA SER A 191 2.41 -16.33 26.32
C SER A 191 3.73 -15.97 25.61
N ALA A 192 4.86 -16.46 26.13
CA ALA A 192 6.19 -16.25 25.53
C ALA A 192 6.32 -16.88 24.13
N LEU A 193 5.68 -18.03 23.89
CA LEU A 193 5.61 -18.68 22.59
C LEU A 193 4.59 -18.04 21.62
N GLY A 194 3.89 -16.98 22.04
CA GLY A 194 2.91 -16.27 21.22
C GLY A 194 1.60 -17.02 20.98
N LEU A 195 1.36 -18.12 21.70
CA LEU A 195 0.17 -18.97 21.54
C LEU A 195 -1.11 -18.29 22.05
N THR A 196 -0.99 -17.27 22.91
CA THR A 196 -2.14 -16.48 23.38
C THR A 196 -2.79 -15.64 22.27
N ILE A 197 -2.03 -15.22 21.25
CA ILE A 197 -2.56 -14.49 20.08
C ILE A 197 -3.48 -15.36 19.22
N LEU A 198 -3.26 -16.68 19.23
CA LEU A 198 -4.10 -17.63 18.49
C LEU A 198 -5.42 -17.91 19.21
N GLU A 199 -5.47 -17.77 20.54
CA GLU A 199 -6.64 -18.07 21.37
C GLU A 199 -7.71 -16.95 21.32
N ASP A 200 -7.29 -15.68 21.20
CA ASP A 200 -8.20 -14.54 21.01
C ASP A 200 -9.04 -14.65 19.73
N VAL A 201 -8.52 -15.31 18.68
CA VAL A 201 -9.25 -15.53 17.42
C VAL A 201 -10.35 -16.59 17.58
N PHE A 202 -10.15 -17.59 18.44
CA PHE A 202 -11.19 -18.59 18.73
C PHE A 202 -12.27 -18.06 19.68
N GLN A 203 -11.95 -17.15 20.60
CA GLN A 203 -12.96 -16.55 21.50
C GLN A 203 -13.88 -15.54 20.79
N LEU A 204 -13.39 -14.84 19.76
CA LEU A 204 -14.21 -13.94 18.94
C LEU A 204 -15.35 -14.65 18.19
N GLY A 205 -15.32 -15.99 18.07
CA GLY A 205 -16.38 -16.80 17.48
C GLY A 205 -17.37 -17.43 18.47
N SER A 206 -17.18 -17.26 19.78
CA SER A 206 -17.95 -17.96 20.83
C SER A 206 -18.99 -17.10 21.55
N SER A 207 -19.11 -15.81 21.23
CA SER A 207 -20.07 -14.92 21.89
C SER A 207 -21.35 -14.78 21.07
N ASP A 208 -22.19 -15.81 21.07
CA ASP A 208 -23.61 -15.67 20.77
C ASP A 208 -24.43 -16.29 21.90
N GLY A 209 -24.98 -15.41 22.75
CA GLY A 209 -26.27 -15.61 23.40
C GLY A 209 -26.33 -16.43 24.70
N VAL A 210 -26.91 -15.77 25.71
CA VAL A 210 -27.65 -16.32 26.87
C VAL A 210 -26.86 -16.42 28.18
N ASP A 211 -27.44 -15.74 29.18
CA ASP A 211 -27.09 -15.69 30.60
C ASP A 211 -26.78 -17.06 31.22
N ASP A 212 -25.69 -17.11 31.98
CA ASP A 212 -25.73 -17.50 33.40
C ASP A 212 -24.35 -17.29 34.03
N THR A 213 -24.26 -16.35 34.96
CA THR A 213 -23.13 -16.29 35.88
C THR A 213 -23.18 -17.47 36.84
N PRO A 214 -22.11 -18.26 36.90
CA PRO A 214 -21.32 -18.26 38.13
C PRO A 214 -19.94 -17.62 37.86
N GLY A 215 -19.48 -16.83 38.83
CA GLY A 215 -18.26 -16.02 38.72
C GLY A 215 -17.07 -16.83 38.20
N ARG A 216 -16.32 -16.24 37.26
CA ARG A 216 -15.11 -16.83 36.66
C ARG A 216 -14.21 -17.41 37.75
N VAL A 217 -14.15 -18.72 37.82
CA VAL A 217 -13.06 -19.40 38.53
C VAL A 217 -11.81 -19.12 37.70
N CYS A 218 -10.86 -18.38 38.29
CA CYS A 218 -9.65 -17.99 37.61
C CYS A 218 -8.85 -19.25 37.20
N HIS A 219 -8.89 -19.59 35.91
CA HIS A 219 -8.18 -20.75 35.35
C HIS A 219 -6.66 -20.68 35.54
N TYR A 220 -6.12 -19.48 35.72
CA TYR A 220 -4.70 -19.25 35.98
C TYR A 220 -4.24 -19.78 37.34
N CYS A 221 -5.15 -19.94 38.30
CA CYS A 221 -4.79 -20.15 39.70
C CYS A 221 -5.53 -21.34 40.32
N SER A 222 -5.95 -22.30 39.49
CA SER A 222 -6.60 -23.55 39.90
C SER A 222 -7.70 -23.34 40.96
N GLY A 223 -8.48 -22.26 40.82
CA GLY A 223 -9.56 -21.89 41.75
C GLY A 223 -9.15 -21.19 43.06
N ALA A 224 -7.87 -21.15 43.43
CA ALA A 224 -7.42 -20.63 44.72
C ALA A 224 -7.40 -19.08 44.83
N GLY A 225 -7.69 -18.36 43.75
CA GLY A 225 -7.66 -16.89 43.69
C GLY A 225 -6.22 -16.34 43.67
N CYS A 226 -5.96 -15.38 42.79
CA CYS A 226 -4.63 -14.78 42.64
C CYS A 226 -4.72 -13.32 42.19
N PRO A 227 -3.64 -12.52 42.35
CA PRO A 227 -3.66 -11.09 42.07
C PRO A 227 -3.96 -10.75 40.61
N GLU A 228 -3.63 -11.65 39.68
CA GLU A 228 -3.92 -11.47 38.24
C GLU A 228 -5.42 -11.57 37.91
N CYS A 229 -6.23 -12.16 38.80
CA CYS A 229 -7.68 -12.25 38.70
C CYS A 229 -8.40 -11.42 39.77
N GLY A 230 -7.74 -10.39 40.32
CA GLY A 230 -8.35 -9.51 41.32
C GLY A 230 -8.75 -10.22 42.62
N MET A 231 -8.04 -11.29 42.99
CA MET A 231 -8.32 -12.12 44.16
C MET A 231 -9.70 -12.81 44.13
N ALA A 232 -10.29 -12.99 42.95
CA ALA A 232 -11.52 -13.77 42.80
C ALA A 232 -11.21 -15.27 42.77
N GLY A 233 -11.55 -15.98 43.85
CA GLY A 233 -11.52 -17.44 43.96
C GLY A 233 -12.70 -17.92 44.82
N LEU A 234 -13.24 -19.09 44.49
CA LEU A 234 -14.19 -19.81 45.33
C LEU A 234 -13.43 -21.00 45.89
N LEU A 235 -13.40 -21.12 47.23
CA LEU A 235 -12.86 -22.27 47.95
C LEU A 235 -13.39 -23.60 47.39
#